data_AF-A0A352GKS1-F1
#
_entry.id   AF-A0A352GKS1-F1
#
_cell.length_a   1.000
_cell.length_b   1.000
_cell.length_c   1.000
_cell.angle_alpha   90.00
_cell.angle_beta   90.00
_cell.angle_gamma   90.00
#
_symmetry.space_group_name_H-M   'P 1'
#
loop_
_entity.id
_entity.type
_entity.pdbx_description
1 polymer ?
#
loop_
_entity_poly.entity_id
_entity_poly.type
_entity_poly.pdbx_seq_one_letter_code
_entity_poly.pdbx_strand_id
1 'polypeptide(L)'
;MIPPPPSPMPPNKKAQPMKIDIVTTRNGVRETVAYDYRPRQEGERPMILDVLLQAQATALPDLAFRYGCRARNCGVCTIDVNGRPRIACRARVRAGDRIEPMATLPVLADLVVRRDGIARQLQGRTTADHRDSDLNEEAPEGYHDLTACIECYACLDGCPMHARNFADGAADAAAPDPATGYRWGNPFSLLKLQRLRLDPCVTEDGRQAALDAAIDLGLDACVGCKGC
;
A
#
# COMPACT_ATOMS: atom_id res chain seq x y z
N MET A 1 20.57 22.90 -9.78
CA MET A 1 20.28 22.22 -11.06
C MET A 1 20.41 20.72 -10.79
N ILE A 2 19.32 19.97 -10.84
CA ILE A 2 19.36 18.51 -10.67
C ILE A 2 19.85 17.94 -12.01
N PRO A 3 20.91 17.11 -12.04
CA PRO A 3 21.36 16.52 -13.29
C PRO A 3 20.24 15.70 -13.92
N PRO A 4 20.09 15.71 -15.25
CA PRO A 4 19.11 14.87 -15.92
C PRO A 4 19.39 13.40 -15.54
N PRO A 5 18.34 12.57 -15.39
CA PRO A 5 18.54 11.15 -15.14
C PRO A 5 19.42 10.57 -16.25
N PRO A 6 20.36 9.66 -15.93
CA PRO A 6 21.22 9.04 -16.92
C PRO A 6 20.37 8.40 -18.01
N SER A 7 20.77 8.59 -19.28
CA SER A 7 20.11 7.95 -20.41
C SER A 7 20.03 6.44 -20.19
N PRO A 8 18.87 5.81 -20.44
CA PRO A 8 18.74 4.37 -20.28
C PRO A 8 19.77 3.67 -21.16
N MET A 9 20.55 2.76 -20.57
CA MET A 9 21.47 1.93 -21.35
C MET A 9 20.67 1.14 -22.39
N PRO A 10 21.16 1.06 -23.64
CA PRO A 10 20.49 0.30 -24.68
C PRO A 10 20.40 -1.17 -24.25
N PRO A 11 19.25 -1.85 -24.50
CA PRO A 11 19.06 -3.23 -24.11
C PRO A 11 20.13 -4.12 -24.76
N ASN A 12 20.73 -5.03 -23.99
CA ASN A 12 21.68 -6.00 -24.51
C ASN A 12 20.94 -7.00 -25.41
N LYS A 13 21.27 -7.03 -26.71
CA LYS A 13 20.67 -7.94 -27.70
C LYS A 13 20.86 -9.43 -27.37
N LYS A 14 21.73 -9.79 -26.42
CA LYS A 14 21.98 -11.18 -25.99
C LYS A 14 21.18 -11.62 -24.76
N ALA A 15 20.56 -10.70 -24.01
CA ALA A 15 19.80 -11.08 -22.82
C ALA A 15 18.43 -11.64 -23.24
N GLN A 16 18.09 -12.83 -22.77
CA GLN A 16 16.78 -13.44 -23.04
C GLN A 16 15.66 -12.60 -22.38
N PRO A 17 14.55 -12.35 -23.08
CA PRO A 17 13.43 -11.64 -22.50
C PRO A 17 12.79 -12.45 -21.37
N MET A 18 12.35 -11.75 -20.32
CA MET A 18 11.58 -12.31 -19.22
C MET A 18 10.10 -12.04 -19.44
N LYS A 19 9.30 -13.10 -19.60
CA LYS A 19 7.84 -13.01 -19.70
C LYS A 19 7.22 -12.68 -18.34
N ILE A 20 6.45 -11.61 -18.26
CA ILE A 20 5.72 -11.17 -17.08
C ILE A 20 4.27 -10.90 -17.48
N ASP A 21 3.31 -11.29 -16.64
CA ASP A 21 1.91 -10.93 -16.86
C ASP A 21 1.60 -9.62 -16.12
N ILE A 22 1.05 -8.64 -16.81
CA ILE A 22 0.61 -7.36 -16.22
C ILE A 22 -0.91 -7.28 -16.35
N VAL A 23 -1.59 -7.20 -15.22
CA VAL A 23 -3.05 -7.04 -15.19
C VAL A 23 -3.40 -5.56 -15.22
N THR A 24 -4.07 -5.15 -16.29
CA THR A 24 -4.62 -3.80 -16.47
C THR A 24 -6.10 -3.80 -16.07
N THR A 25 -6.60 -2.64 -15.64
CA THR A 25 -7.99 -2.47 -15.20
C THR A 25 -8.49 -1.12 -15.68
N ARG A 26 -9.39 -1.11 -16.67
CA ARG A 26 -9.89 0.12 -17.28
C ARG A 26 -11.39 0.06 -17.41
N ASN A 27 -12.07 1.08 -16.91
CA ASN A 27 -13.54 1.15 -16.91
C ASN A 27 -14.20 -0.12 -16.33
N GLY A 28 -13.60 -0.69 -15.28
CA GLY A 28 -14.06 -1.94 -14.64
C GLY A 28 -13.69 -3.23 -15.37
N VAL A 29 -13.10 -3.15 -16.57
CA VAL A 29 -12.65 -4.33 -17.32
C VAL A 29 -11.22 -4.67 -16.92
N ARG A 30 -11.02 -5.91 -16.44
CA ARG A 30 -9.70 -6.48 -16.17
C ARG A 30 -9.19 -7.27 -17.37
N GLU A 31 -7.96 -6.99 -17.79
CA GLU A 31 -7.28 -7.69 -18.87
C GLU A 31 -5.87 -8.08 -18.42
N THR A 32 -5.39 -9.23 -18.89
CA THR A 32 -4.00 -9.66 -18.63
C THR A 32 -3.18 -9.48 -19.89
N VAL A 33 -2.12 -8.68 -19.80
CA VAL A 33 -1.19 -8.42 -20.89
C VAL A 33 0.12 -9.14 -20.60
N ALA A 34 0.49 -10.09 -21.46
CA ALA A 34 1.81 -10.70 -21.43
C ALA A 34 2.85 -9.71 -21.95
N TYR A 35 3.83 -9.36 -21.13
CA TYR A 35 4.90 -8.42 -21.45
C TYR A 35 6.28 -9.10 -21.42
N ASP A 36 7.04 -8.92 -22.50
CA ASP A 36 8.41 -9.42 -22.63
C ASP A 36 9.41 -8.36 -22.12
N TYR A 37 9.75 -8.40 -20.82
CA TYR A 37 10.78 -7.53 -20.24
C TYR A 37 12.15 -7.85 -20.85
N ARG A 38 12.86 -6.82 -21.32
CA ARG A 38 14.20 -6.92 -21.90
C ARG A 38 15.24 -6.49 -20.86
N PRO A 39 16.04 -7.40 -20.31
CA PRO A 39 17.13 -7.02 -19.41
C PRO A 39 18.16 -6.12 -20.10
N ARG A 40 18.73 -5.19 -19.35
CA ARG A 40 19.82 -4.31 -19.80
C ARG A 40 21.14 -5.07 -19.90
N GLN A 41 21.32 -6.08 -19.06
CA GLN A 41 22.50 -6.94 -19.08
C GLN A 41 22.15 -8.38 -18.67
N GLU A 42 23.03 -9.32 -19.02
CA GLU A 42 22.89 -10.71 -18.61
C GLU A 42 22.96 -10.85 -17.08
N GLY A 43 22.14 -11.73 -16.51
CA GLY A 43 22.06 -11.94 -15.07
C GLY A 43 21.38 -10.82 -14.27
N GLU A 44 20.83 -9.80 -14.93
CA GLU A 44 20.06 -8.75 -14.25
C GLU A 44 18.87 -9.35 -13.47
N ARG A 45 18.63 -8.81 -12.27
CA ARG A 45 17.48 -9.15 -11.43
C ARG A 45 16.63 -7.91 -11.26
N PRO A 46 15.73 -7.61 -12.22
CA PRO A 46 14.93 -6.40 -12.20
C PRO A 46 14.02 -6.34 -10.97
N MET A 47 13.74 -5.13 -10.51
CA MET A 47 12.63 -4.89 -9.60
C MET A 47 11.35 -4.79 -10.42
N ILE A 48 10.20 -4.97 -9.79
CA ILE A 48 8.90 -4.82 -10.46
C ILE A 48 8.76 -3.44 -11.10
N LEU A 49 9.25 -2.38 -10.43
CA LEU A 49 9.23 -1.02 -10.98
C LEU A 49 10.05 -0.89 -12.28
N ASP A 50 11.15 -1.64 -12.45
CA ASP A 50 11.90 -1.64 -13.71
C ASP A 50 11.03 -2.16 -14.87
N VAL A 51 10.26 -3.23 -14.61
CA VAL A 51 9.34 -3.82 -15.59
C VAL A 51 8.24 -2.84 -15.96
N LEU A 52 7.58 -2.22 -14.96
CA LEU A 52 6.49 -1.27 -15.21
C LEU A 52 6.95 -0.03 -15.99
N LEU A 53 8.13 0.50 -15.66
CA LEU A 53 8.72 1.63 -16.39
C LEU A 53 9.07 1.25 -17.83
N GLN A 54 9.64 0.06 -18.05
CA GLN A 54 9.98 -0.39 -19.40
C GLN A 54 8.72 -0.67 -20.23
N ALA A 55 7.71 -1.33 -19.64
CA ALA A 55 6.44 -1.58 -20.27
C ALA A 55 5.78 -0.27 -20.69
N GLN A 56 5.71 0.71 -19.79
CA GLN A 56 5.19 2.04 -20.11
C GLN A 56 5.97 2.73 -21.23
N ALA A 57 7.30 2.64 -21.22
CA ALA A 57 8.12 3.29 -22.22
C ALA A 57 8.07 2.64 -23.62
N THR A 58 7.67 1.37 -23.73
CA THR A 58 7.90 0.59 -24.96
C THR A 58 6.68 -0.12 -25.56
N ALA A 59 5.69 -0.49 -24.74
CA ALA A 59 4.56 -1.32 -25.19
C ALA A 59 3.20 -0.82 -24.69
N LEU A 60 3.14 -0.22 -23.50
CA LEU A 60 1.92 0.19 -22.81
C LEU A 60 2.00 1.67 -22.39
N PRO A 61 2.05 2.62 -23.34
CA PRO A 61 2.32 4.05 -23.05
C PRO A 61 1.35 4.72 -22.10
N ASP A 62 0.14 4.18 -21.97
CA ASP A 62 -0.93 4.67 -21.09
C ASP A 62 -1.07 3.84 -19.80
N LEU A 63 -0.14 2.91 -19.51
CA LEU A 63 -0.14 2.11 -18.29
C LEU A 63 -0.07 3.01 -17.05
N ALA A 64 -1.09 2.94 -16.20
CA ALA A 64 -1.16 3.72 -14.97
C ALA A 64 -0.63 2.95 -13.75
N PHE A 65 0.35 3.52 -13.04
CA PHE A 65 0.87 3.00 -11.77
C PHE A 65 1.49 4.13 -10.94
N ARG A 66 1.60 3.95 -9.61
CA ARG A 66 2.19 4.95 -8.70
C ARG A 66 3.62 4.59 -8.30
N TYR A 67 4.53 5.55 -8.35
CA TYR A 67 5.86 5.45 -7.73
C TYR A 67 6.37 6.83 -7.30
N GLY A 68 7.38 6.86 -6.43
CA GLY A 68 7.95 8.10 -5.89
C GLY A 68 9.39 7.91 -5.43
N CYS A 69 9.60 7.60 -4.15
CA CYS A 69 10.93 7.61 -3.51
C CYS A 69 11.94 6.58 -4.06
N ARG A 70 11.47 5.48 -4.68
CA ARG A 70 12.29 4.34 -5.14
C ARG A 70 13.17 3.66 -4.07
N ALA A 71 12.97 3.97 -2.79
CA ALA A 71 13.81 3.54 -1.68
C ALA A 71 13.04 2.81 -0.56
N ARG A 72 11.79 2.39 -0.80
CA ARG A 72 10.92 1.77 0.22
C ARG A 72 10.61 2.71 1.41
N ASN A 73 10.45 4.01 1.14
CA ASN A 73 10.16 5.00 2.18
C ASN A 73 8.73 5.58 2.11
N CYS A 74 8.12 5.65 0.92
CA CYS A 74 6.82 6.31 0.74
C CYS A 74 5.62 5.36 0.63
N GLY A 75 5.83 4.04 0.49
CA GLY A 75 4.75 3.04 0.39
C GLY A 75 3.84 3.09 -0.87
N VAL A 76 3.87 4.17 -1.65
CA VAL A 76 2.90 4.43 -2.76
C VAL A 76 2.95 3.42 -3.92
N CYS A 77 4.06 2.72 -4.11
CA CYS A 77 4.24 1.74 -5.19
C CYS A 77 3.91 0.30 -4.78
N THR A 78 3.05 0.14 -3.77
CA THR A 78 2.60 -1.18 -3.35
C THR A 78 1.55 -1.68 -4.33
N ILE A 79 1.76 -2.89 -4.84
CA ILE A 79 0.93 -3.60 -5.80
C ILE A 79 0.96 -5.09 -5.44
N ASP A 80 0.09 -5.90 -6.03
CA ASP A 80 0.12 -7.34 -5.80
C ASP A 80 1.00 -8.03 -6.84
N VAL A 81 1.74 -9.04 -6.40
CA VAL A 81 2.46 -9.98 -7.27
C VAL A 81 2.11 -11.39 -6.85
N ASN A 82 1.56 -12.15 -7.79
CA ASN A 82 1.02 -13.49 -7.54
C ASN A 82 0.04 -13.48 -6.35
N GLY A 83 -0.89 -12.50 -6.34
CA GLY A 83 -1.89 -12.34 -5.29
C GLY A 83 -1.38 -11.91 -3.92
N ARG A 84 -0.15 -11.38 -3.81
CA ARG A 84 0.43 -10.91 -2.54
C ARG A 84 1.00 -9.50 -2.65
N PRO A 85 0.81 -8.62 -1.65
CA PRO A 85 1.31 -7.25 -1.72
C PRO A 85 2.84 -7.20 -1.69
N ARG A 86 3.41 -6.39 -2.58
CA ARG A 86 4.85 -6.14 -2.73
C ARG A 86 5.10 -4.67 -3.03
N ILE A 87 6.22 -4.15 -2.52
CA ILE A 87 6.67 -2.78 -2.82
C ILE A 87 7.45 -2.81 -4.13
N ALA A 88 6.85 -2.29 -5.22
CA ALA A 88 7.36 -2.49 -6.57
C ALA A 88 8.81 -2.03 -6.78
N CYS A 89 9.24 -0.96 -6.11
CA CYS A 89 10.60 -0.45 -6.27
C CYS A 89 11.68 -1.31 -5.61
N ARG A 90 11.30 -2.25 -4.74
CA ARG A 90 12.23 -3.02 -3.90
C ARG A 90 11.97 -4.53 -3.89
N ALA A 91 10.93 -4.99 -4.56
CA ALA A 91 10.67 -6.41 -4.77
C ALA A 91 11.14 -6.81 -6.17
N ARG A 92 11.90 -7.90 -6.23
CA ARG A 92 12.38 -8.51 -7.47
C ARG A 92 11.23 -9.24 -8.15
N VAL A 93 11.27 -9.25 -9.48
CA VAL A 93 10.34 -9.99 -10.33
C VAL A 93 11.05 -11.15 -11.02
N ARG A 94 10.32 -12.23 -11.26
CA ARG A 94 10.78 -13.46 -11.92
C ARG A 94 9.94 -13.70 -13.17
N ALA A 95 10.50 -14.45 -14.12
CA ALA A 95 9.74 -14.88 -15.29
C ALA A 95 8.51 -15.70 -14.84
N GLY A 96 7.35 -15.39 -15.41
CA GLY A 96 6.05 -15.97 -15.07
C GLY A 96 5.35 -15.30 -13.88
N ASP A 97 5.94 -14.29 -13.23
CA ASP A 97 5.23 -13.53 -12.20
C ASP A 97 4.07 -12.74 -12.82
N ARG A 98 2.98 -12.63 -12.06
CA ARG A 98 1.78 -11.88 -12.40
C ARG A 98 1.68 -10.64 -11.52
N ILE A 99 1.70 -9.45 -12.14
CA ILE A 99 1.61 -8.14 -11.50
C ILE A 99 0.18 -7.62 -11.59
N GLU A 100 -0.36 -7.17 -10.45
CA GLU A 100 -1.77 -6.83 -10.29
C GLU A 100 -1.96 -5.58 -9.42
N PRO A 101 -3.07 -4.83 -9.57
CA PRO A 101 -3.44 -3.84 -8.56
C PRO A 101 -3.63 -4.52 -7.19
N MET A 102 -3.47 -3.77 -6.10
CA MET A 102 -3.75 -4.30 -4.77
C MET A 102 -5.21 -4.75 -4.68
N ALA A 103 -5.45 -6.03 -4.41
CA ALA A 103 -6.80 -6.61 -4.33
C ALA A 103 -7.61 -6.12 -3.12
N THR A 104 -6.96 -5.46 -2.15
CA THR A 104 -7.58 -4.98 -0.91
C THR A 104 -8.07 -3.54 -0.98
N LEU A 105 -7.87 -2.87 -2.13
CA LEU A 105 -8.24 -1.48 -2.33
C LEU A 105 -8.93 -1.29 -3.71
N PRO A 106 -9.93 -0.39 -3.81
CA PRO A 106 -10.65 -0.19 -5.05
C PRO A 106 -9.73 0.31 -6.17
N VAL A 107 -9.76 -0.34 -7.33
CA VAL A 107 -8.94 0.05 -8.47
C VAL A 107 -9.52 1.32 -9.13
N LEU A 108 -8.65 2.29 -9.44
CA LEU A 108 -8.98 3.51 -10.17
C LEU A 108 -8.66 3.35 -11.67
N ALA A 109 -7.44 2.91 -11.98
CA ALA A 109 -6.96 2.67 -13.33
C ALA A 109 -5.70 1.79 -13.28
N ASP A 110 -5.66 0.73 -14.07
CA ASP A 110 -4.56 -0.24 -14.14
C ASP A 110 -4.08 -0.71 -12.76
N LEU A 111 -2.90 -0.28 -12.32
CA LEU A 111 -2.31 -0.65 -11.03
C LEU A 111 -2.52 0.43 -9.95
N VAL A 112 -3.26 1.49 -10.27
CA VAL A 112 -3.56 2.59 -9.35
C VAL A 112 -4.80 2.25 -8.54
N VAL A 113 -4.63 2.15 -7.22
CA VAL A 113 -5.72 1.93 -6.26
C VAL A 113 -6.07 3.20 -5.46
N ARG A 114 -7.31 3.26 -4.99
CA ARG A 114 -7.85 4.31 -4.13
C ARG A 114 -7.42 4.10 -2.69
N ARG A 115 -6.86 5.13 -2.04
CA ARG A 115 -6.30 5.04 -0.68
C ARG A 115 -6.98 5.98 0.33
N ASP A 116 -7.69 7.00 -0.15
CA ASP A 116 -8.27 8.05 0.68
C ASP A 116 -9.42 7.56 1.58
N GLY A 117 -10.06 6.43 1.25
CA GLY A 117 -11.07 5.82 2.13
C GLY A 117 -10.57 5.51 3.55
N ILE A 118 -9.28 5.18 3.70
CA ILE A 118 -8.66 4.94 5.01
C ILE A 118 -8.38 6.26 5.74
N ALA A 119 -7.91 7.27 5.02
CA ALA A 119 -7.69 8.60 5.60
C ALA A 119 -9.02 9.21 6.08
N ARG A 120 -10.09 9.09 5.29
CA ARG A 120 -11.45 9.53 5.64
C ARG A 120 -12.01 8.81 6.87
N GLN A 121 -11.80 7.50 6.96
CA GLN A 121 -12.18 6.71 8.13
C GLN A 121 -11.58 7.25 9.44
N LEU A 122 -10.36 7.79 9.39
CA LEU A 122 -9.64 8.29 10.56
C LEU A 122 -9.94 9.76 10.90
N GLN A 123 -10.69 10.48 10.07
CA GLN A 123 -11.05 11.88 10.34
C GLN A 123 -11.81 12.00 11.67
N GLY A 124 -11.36 12.90 12.54
CA GLY A 124 -11.93 13.11 13.87
C GLY A 124 -11.62 12.01 14.90
N ARG A 125 -10.91 10.95 14.53
CA ARG A 125 -10.54 9.84 15.43
C ARG A 125 -9.07 9.87 15.85
N THR A 126 -8.23 10.55 15.07
CA THR A 126 -6.80 10.67 15.36
C THR A 126 -6.39 12.04 15.89
N THR A 127 -7.36 12.88 16.24
CA THR A 127 -7.15 14.12 16.98
C THR A 127 -7.29 13.80 18.46
N ALA A 128 -6.28 14.11 19.25
CA ALA A 128 -6.31 13.92 20.70
C ALA A 128 -5.92 15.21 21.41
N ASP A 129 -6.49 15.42 22.58
CA ASP A 129 -6.08 16.52 23.45
C ASP A 129 -4.70 16.22 24.00
N HIS A 130 -3.79 17.17 23.79
CA HIS A 130 -2.43 17.11 24.29
C HIS A 130 -2.30 17.92 25.58
N ARG A 131 -1.49 17.42 26.50
CA ARG A 131 -1.04 18.17 27.68
C ARG A 131 -0.04 19.24 27.22
N ASP A 132 0.29 20.19 28.09
CA ASP A 132 1.47 21.05 27.86
C ASP A 132 2.68 20.12 27.63
N SER A 133 3.25 20.21 26.43
CA SER A 133 4.18 19.21 25.94
C SER A 133 5.58 19.49 26.48
N ASP A 134 6.04 18.65 27.41
CA ASP A 134 7.47 18.49 27.63
C ASP A 134 8.01 17.50 26.59
N LEU A 135 8.63 18.04 25.53
CA LEU A 135 9.23 17.26 24.46
C LEU A 135 10.41 16.37 24.94
N ASN A 136 10.81 16.46 26.21
CA ASN A 136 11.85 15.63 26.82
C ASN A 136 11.31 14.35 27.47
N GLU A 137 10.00 14.13 27.50
CA GLU A 137 9.43 12.86 27.99
C GLU A 137 9.74 11.72 27.00
N GLU A 138 10.41 10.67 27.50
CA GLU A 138 10.69 9.49 26.69
C GLU A 138 9.40 8.72 26.39
N ALA A 139 9.21 8.36 25.12
CA ALA A 139 8.08 7.56 24.71
C ALA A 139 8.21 6.11 25.23
N PRO A 140 7.10 5.47 25.62
CA PRO A 140 7.08 4.06 25.99
C PRO A 140 7.62 3.14 24.89
N GLU A 141 8.03 1.93 25.29
CA GLU A 141 8.46 0.88 24.38
C GLU A 141 7.42 0.63 23.28
N GLY A 142 7.90 0.42 22.05
CA GLY A 142 7.06 0.17 20.88
C GLY A 142 6.47 1.43 20.21
N TYR A 143 6.49 2.61 20.85
CA TYR A 143 6.00 3.86 20.21
C TYR A 143 6.72 4.13 18.89
N HIS A 144 8.06 4.09 18.90
CA HIS A 144 8.87 4.35 17.72
C HIS A 144 8.72 3.27 16.62
N ASP A 145 8.38 2.03 16.99
CA ASP A 145 8.09 0.99 15.99
C ASP A 145 6.81 1.32 15.21
N LEU A 146 5.80 1.91 15.87
CA LEU A 146 4.56 2.35 15.23
C LEU A 146 4.78 3.57 14.32
N THR A 147 5.77 4.42 14.59
CA THR A 147 6.07 5.58 13.71
C THR A 147 6.79 5.18 12.42
N ALA A 148 7.38 3.98 12.35
CA ALA A 148 8.04 3.47 11.16
C ALA A 148 7.09 3.09 10.00
N CYS A 149 5.77 3.13 10.23
CA CYS A 149 4.76 2.83 9.21
C CYS A 149 4.84 3.80 8.01
N ILE A 150 5.17 3.27 6.83
CA ILE A 150 5.29 4.03 5.57
C ILE A 150 3.99 4.10 4.75
N GLU A 151 2.87 3.71 5.33
CA GLU A 151 1.53 3.76 4.70
C GLU A 151 1.48 3.00 3.36
N CYS A 152 2.15 1.84 3.31
CA CYS A 152 2.15 0.98 2.13
C CYS A 152 0.82 0.23 1.92
N TYR A 153 0.03 0.07 2.99
CA TYR A 153 -1.23 -0.67 3.04
C TYR A 153 -1.13 -2.17 2.74
N ALA A 154 0.08 -2.74 2.75
CA ALA A 154 0.25 -4.20 2.59
C ALA A 154 -0.41 -5.00 3.75
N CYS A 155 -0.55 -4.40 4.94
CA CYS A 155 -1.19 -5.02 6.10
C CYS A 155 -2.70 -5.24 5.93
N LEU A 156 -3.32 -4.74 4.86
CA LEU A 156 -4.72 -5.00 4.56
C LEU A 156 -4.93 -6.43 4.01
N ASP A 157 -3.89 -7.06 3.46
CA ASP A 157 -3.95 -8.42 2.90
C ASP A 157 -4.38 -9.42 3.96
N GLY A 158 -5.48 -10.13 3.71
CA GLY A 158 -6.05 -11.11 4.62
C GLY A 158 -6.62 -10.54 5.93
N CYS A 159 -6.77 -9.22 6.07
CA CYS A 159 -7.30 -8.64 7.31
C CYS A 159 -8.83 -8.86 7.43
N PRO A 160 -9.30 -9.57 8.47
CA PRO A 160 -10.74 -9.83 8.64
C PRO A 160 -11.53 -8.58 9.00
N MET A 161 -10.93 -7.62 9.71
CA MET A 161 -11.54 -6.34 10.04
C MET A 161 -11.80 -5.49 8.79
N HIS A 162 -10.79 -5.38 7.92
CA HIS A 162 -10.88 -4.62 6.67
C HIS A 162 -11.86 -5.25 5.68
N ALA A 163 -11.89 -6.59 5.61
CA ALA A 163 -12.77 -7.34 4.72
C ALA A 163 -14.26 -7.05 4.94
N ARG A 164 -14.67 -6.69 6.18
CA ARG A 164 -16.07 -6.32 6.51
C ARG A 164 -16.57 -5.10 5.72
N ASN A 165 -15.68 -4.31 5.12
CA ASN A 165 -16.06 -3.16 4.30
C ASN A 165 -16.53 -3.51 2.89
N PHE A 166 -16.37 -4.77 2.45
CA PHE A 166 -16.70 -5.19 1.09
C PHE A 166 -17.75 -6.30 1.12
N ALA A 167 -18.82 -6.16 0.35
CA ALA A 167 -19.81 -7.22 0.20
C ALA A 167 -19.13 -8.49 -0.35
N ASP A 168 -19.34 -9.63 0.32
CA ASP A 168 -18.72 -10.94 0.00
C ASP A 168 -17.17 -10.97 -0.04
N GLY A 169 -16.49 -9.96 0.53
CA GLY A 169 -15.02 -9.92 0.65
C GLY A 169 -14.25 -9.54 -0.62
N ALA A 170 -14.92 -9.14 -1.71
CA ALA A 170 -14.26 -8.70 -2.94
C ALA A 170 -14.23 -7.17 -3.08
N ALA A 171 -13.04 -6.58 -3.26
CA ALA A 171 -12.85 -5.12 -3.32
C ALA A 171 -13.38 -4.43 -4.60
N ASP A 172 -13.81 -5.21 -5.60
CA ASP A 172 -13.92 -4.71 -6.98
C ASP A 172 -15.33 -4.27 -7.40
N ALA A 173 -16.40 -4.64 -6.68
CA ALA A 173 -17.78 -4.39 -7.13
C ALA A 173 -18.63 -3.51 -6.21
N ALA A 174 -18.25 -3.34 -4.94
CA ALA A 174 -19.03 -2.59 -3.95
C ALA A 174 -18.13 -1.82 -2.98
N ALA A 175 -17.07 -1.19 -3.50
CA ALA A 175 -16.26 -0.29 -2.69
C ALA A 175 -17.14 0.82 -2.07
N PRO A 176 -17.06 1.07 -0.75
CA PRO A 176 -17.86 2.11 -0.11
C PRO A 176 -17.61 3.47 -0.78
N ASP A 177 -18.66 4.29 -0.77
CA ASP A 177 -18.66 5.60 -1.41
C ASP A 177 -17.38 6.38 -1.02
N PRO A 178 -16.60 6.89 -1.98
CA PRO A 178 -15.44 7.73 -1.69
C PRO A 178 -15.74 8.91 -0.76
N ALA A 179 -16.99 9.37 -0.64
CA ALA A 179 -17.36 10.43 0.28
C ALA A 179 -17.33 10.02 1.77
N THR A 180 -17.63 8.76 2.09
CA THR A 180 -17.97 8.35 3.46
C THR A 180 -16.84 7.68 4.24
N GLY A 181 -15.76 7.25 3.58
CA GLY A 181 -14.70 6.46 4.20
C GLY A 181 -15.15 5.02 4.54
N TYR A 182 -14.22 4.20 5.05
CA TYR A 182 -14.52 2.83 5.48
C TYR A 182 -15.21 2.81 6.86
N ARG A 183 -16.23 1.95 7.04
CA ARG A 183 -16.90 1.75 8.35
C ARG A 183 -16.02 0.99 9.33
N TRP A 184 -15.43 -0.09 8.87
CA TRP A 184 -14.61 -1.00 9.67
C TRP A 184 -13.13 -0.70 9.49
N GLY A 185 -12.38 -0.66 10.58
CA GLY A 185 -10.96 -0.37 10.54
C GLY A 185 -10.12 -1.50 9.94
N ASN A 186 -8.84 -1.39 10.18
CA ASN A 186 -7.79 -2.25 9.65
C ASN A 186 -6.49 -2.05 10.48
N PRO A 187 -5.42 -2.83 10.25
CA PRO A 187 -4.21 -2.73 11.07
C PRO A 187 -3.54 -1.36 11.01
N PHE A 188 -3.67 -0.64 9.88
CA PHE A 188 -3.17 0.74 9.79
C PHE A 188 -3.95 1.69 10.70
N SER A 189 -5.28 1.63 10.69
CA SER A 189 -6.11 2.47 11.58
C SER A 189 -5.82 2.16 13.07
N LEU A 190 -5.69 0.88 13.43
CA LEU A 190 -5.35 0.46 14.78
C LEU A 190 -3.95 0.92 15.19
N LEU A 191 -2.97 0.86 14.28
CA LEU A 191 -1.63 1.39 14.51
C LEU A 191 -1.66 2.89 14.81
N LYS A 192 -2.45 3.67 14.07
CA LYS A 192 -2.55 5.13 14.29
C LYS A 192 -3.20 5.45 15.64
N LEU A 193 -4.24 4.70 16.04
CA LEU A 193 -4.89 4.86 17.34
C LEU A 193 -3.99 4.41 18.49
N GLN A 194 -3.29 3.28 18.34
CA GLN A 194 -2.34 2.80 19.34
C GLN A 194 -1.17 3.76 19.52
N ARG A 195 -0.70 4.42 18.45
CA ARG A 195 0.31 5.46 18.57
C ARG A 195 -0.14 6.60 19.49
N LEU A 196 -1.39 7.05 19.39
CA LEU A 196 -1.93 8.07 20.30
C LEU A 196 -2.03 7.57 21.74
N ARG A 197 -2.35 6.29 21.93
CA ARG A 197 -2.38 5.69 23.27
C ARG A 197 -1.01 5.62 23.93
N LEU A 198 0.03 5.41 23.15
CA LEU A 198 1.42 5.35 23.63
C LEU A 198 2.09 6.73 23.69
N ASP A 199 1.53 7.76 23.07
CA ASP A 199 2.12 9.09 23.06
C ASP A 199 2.10 9.69 24.48
N PRO A 200 3.27 10.06 25.05
CA PRO A 200 3.36 10.63 26.40
C PRO A 200 2.61 11.97 26.50
N CYS A 201 2.57 12.74 25.42
CA CYS A 201 1.94 14.05 25.37
C CYS A 201 0.40 13.97 25.32
N VAL A 202 -0.19 12.81 25.05
CA VAL A 202 -1.66 12.65 24.97
C VAL A 202 -2.26 12.51 26.37
N THR A 203 -3.35 13.23 26.62
CA THR A 203 -4.15 13.14 27.86
C THR A 203 -4.74 11.74 28.07
N GLU A 204 -5.01 11.33 29.31
CA GLU A 204 -5.67 10.03 29.55
C GLU A 204 -7.02 9.93 28.84
N ASP A 205 -7.80 11.01 28.81
CA ASP A 205 -9.06 11.08 28.07
C ASP A 205 -8.84 10.87 26.55
N GLY A 206 -7.79 11.47 25.98
CA GLY A 206 -7.40 11.24 24.59
C GLY A 206 -6.98 9.78 24.32
N ARG A 207 -6.29 9.13 25.26
CA ARG A 207 -5.93 7.70 25.16
C ARG A 207 -7.16 6.82 25.23
N GLN A 208 -8.14 7.15 26.07
CA GLN A 208 -9.40 6.43 26.17
C GLN A 208 -10.24 6.62 24.90
N ALA A 209 -10.34 7.85 24.38
CA ALA A 209 -11.04 8.12 23.12
C ALA A 209 -10.45 7.34 21.94
N ALA A 210 -9.12 7.18 21.88
CA ALA A 210 -8.46 6.35 20.88
C ALA A 210 -8.81 4.86 21.00
N LEU A 211 -8.96 4.33 22.22
CA LEU A 211 -9.42 2.96 22.46
C LEU A 211 -10.89 2.79 22.05
N ASP A 212 -11.75 3.73 22.44
CA ASP A 212 -13.17 3.70 22.08
C ASP A 212 -13.35 3.75 20.56
N ALA A 213 -12.56 4.58 19.86
CA ALA A 213 -12.52 4.63 18.41
C ALA A 213 -12.07 3.29 17.80
N ALA A 214 -11.09 2.60 18.40
CA ALA A 214 -10.65 1.29 17.92
C ALA A 214 -11.76 0.24 18.07
N ILE A 215 -12.45 0.24 19.22
CA ILE A 215 -13.60 -0.63 19.48
C ILE A 215 -14.71 -0.38 18.46
N ASP A 216 -15.09 0.88 18.22
CA ASP A 216 -16.11 1.24 17.23
C ASP A 216 -15.72 0.86 15.79
N LEU A 217 -14.42 0.87 15.47
CA LEU A 217 -13.92 0.41 14.18
C LEU A 217 -13.92 -1.12 14.03
N GLY A 218 -14.24 -1.88 15.08
CA GLY A 218 -14.36 -3.34 15.05
C GLY A 218 -13.12 -4.10 15.53
N LEU A 219 -12.47 -3.60 16.58
CA LEU A 219 -11.31 -4.26 17.22
C LEU A 219 -11.62 -5.72 17.63
N ASP A 220 -12.89 -6.07 17.84
CA ASP A 220 -13.36 -7.43 18.09
C ASP A 220 -12.89 -8.44 17.03
N ALA A 221 -12.75 -8.01 15.77
CA ALA A 221 -12.27 -8.83 14.67
C ALA A 221 -10.83 -9.36 14.88
N CYS A 222 -10.04 -8.70 15.73
CA CYS A 222 -8.63 -9.00 15.94
C CYS A 222 -8.39 -10.04 17.04
N VAL A 223 -9.31 -10.24 17.98
CA VAL A 223 -9.07 -11.03 19.21
C VAL A 223 -8.70 -12.49 18.92
N GLY A 224 -9.28 -13.09 17.88
CA GLY A 224 -8.97 -14.46 17.44
C GLY A 224 -8.17 -14.54 16.13
N CYS A 225 -7.71 -13.40 15.63
CA CYS A 225 -7.01 -13.34 14.34
C CYS A 225 -5.58 -13.87 14.51
N LYS A 226 -5.22 -14.88 13.72
CA LYS A 226 -3.83 -15.37 13.62
C LYS A 226 -2.95 -14.48 12.72
N GLY A 227 -3.54 -13.46 12.12
CA GLY A 227 -2.88 -12.51 11.23
C GLY A 227 -2.71 -11.13 11.86
N CYS A 228 -1.82 -10.36 11.23
CA CYS A 228 -1.19 -9.10 11.65
C CYS A 228 -0.16 -9.27 12.78
#